data_AF-A0A2N0AFG2-F1
#
_entry.id   AF-A0A2N0AFG2-F1
#
_cell.length_a   1.000
_cell.length_b   1.000
_cell.length_c   1.000
_cell.angle_alpha   90.00
_cell.angle_beta   90.00
_cell.angle_gamma   90.00
#
_symmetry.space_group_name_H-M   'P 1'
#
loop_
_entity.id
_entity.type
_entity.pdbx_description
1 polymer ?
#
loop_
_entity_poly.entity_id
_entity_poly.type
_entity_poly.pdbx_seq_one_letter_code
_entity_poly.pdbx_strand_id
1 'polypeptide(L)'
;MRFILTSLLFCFIACQSYTPLKSEWRTVGETELFFAAVSAKASQQAIESGSLAMRRSTCLSATNLLSTSPKLTSILLEQESVQLDEIETKDLGRLISAHKIKPKQESCQSENSGYFFASPAWENCQCLYTIEYPGGRKQFRLDLTQVK
;
A
#
# COMPACT_ATOMS: atom_id res chain seq x y z
N MET A 1 -21.50 54.01 1.33
CA MET A 1 -20.19 53.80 0.68
C MET A 1 -19.39 52.91 1.62
N ARG A 2 -19.35 51.58 1.45
CA ARG A 2 -18.73 50.75 0.39
C ARG A 2 -17.20 50.77 0.51
N PHE A 3 -16.65 49.56 0.72
CA PHE A 3 -15.26 49.11 0.47
C PHE A 3 -14.22 49.14 1.59
N ILE A 4 -14.37 48.36 2.67
CA ILE A 4 -13.20 47.74 3.34
C ILE A 4 -13.62 46.41 4.00
N LEU A 5 -13.94 45.36 3.24
CA LEU A 5 -14.18 44.03 3.85
C LEU A 5 -13.94 42.84 2.93
N THR A 6 -13.00 42.94 1.99
CA THR A 6 -12.74 41.88 0.99
C THR A 6 -11.25 41.65 0.73
N SER A 7 -10.43 41.53 1.78
CA SER A 7 -8.99 41.21 1.61
C SER A 7 -8.45 40.19 2.62
N LEU A 8 -9.31 39.30 3.14
CA LEU A 8 -8.92 38.28 4.13
C LEU A 8 -9.48 36.89 3.78
N LEU A 9 -9.65 36.64 2.48
CA LEU A 9 -10.37 35.47 1.99
C LEU A 9 -9.66 34.81 0.79
N PHE A 10 -8.33 34.65 0.83
CA PHE A 10 -7.63 33.94 -0.27
C PHE A 10 -6.30 33.25 0.07
N CYS A 11 -6.03 32.87 1.33
CA CYS A 11 -4.80 32.11 1.67
C CYS A 11 -5.03 30.77 2.39
N PHE A 12 -6.25 30.21 2.39
CA PHE A 12 -6.45 28.80 2.68
C PHE A 12 -6.42 27.99 1.38
N ILE A 13 -5.32 28.07 0.64
CA ILE A 13 -5.01 27.02 -0.34
C ILE A 13 -4.62 25.82 0.51
N ALA A 14 -5.59 24.93 0.71
CA ALA A 14 -5.38 23.65 1.36
C ALA A 14 -4.21 22.96 0.68
N CYS A 15 -3.09 22.87 1.39
CA CYS A 15 -1.99 22.00 1.03
C CYS A 15 -2.55 20.57 1.17
N GLN A 16 -3.13 20.01 0.10
CA GLN A 16 -3.42 18.59 0.03
C GLN A 16 -2.09 17.86 -0.15
N SER A 17 -1.29 17.86 0.91
CA SER A 17 -0.04 17.11 0.96
C SER A 17 -0.38 15.64 0.91
N TYR A 18 -0.02 14.99 -0.20
CA TYR A 18 -0.04 13.54 -0.32
C TYR A 18 0.77 12.94 0.83
N THR A 19 0.11 12.19 1.72
CA THR A 19 0.79 11.39 2.74
C THR A 19 0.88 9.96 2.24
N PRO A 20 2.08 9.42 1.98
CA PRO A 20 2.22 8.03 1.56
C PRO A 20 1.69 7.11 2.67
N LEU A 21 0.95 6.08 2.27
CA LEU A 21 0.53 4.99 3.14
C LEU A 21 1.79 4.26 3.62
N LYS A 22 1.77 3.80 4.86
CA LYS A 22 2.90 3.12 5.50
C LYS A 22 2.50 1.72 5.92
N SER A 23 3.44 0.78 5.77
CA SER A 23 3.28 -0.57 6.26
C SER A 23 3.62 -0.62 7.75
N GLU A 24 2.77 -1.22 8.57
CA GLU A 24 3.02 -1.38 10.00
C GLU A 24 2.10 -2.39 10.68
N TRP A 25 2.56 -2.91 11.82
CA TRP A 25 1.72 -3.68 12.73
C TRP A 25 0.91 -2.73 13.61
N ARG A 26 -0.40 -2.94 13.69
CA ARG A 26 -1.27 -2.21 14.63
C ARG A 26 -2.18 -3.19 15.33
N THR A 27 -2.51 -2.86 16.58
CA THR A 27 -3.54 -3.58 17.34
C THR A 27 -4.87 -2.88 17.14
N VAL A 28 -5.87 -3.60 16.64
CA VAL A 28 -7.24 -3.12 16.47
C VAL A 28 -8.14 -4.00 17.32
N GLY A 29 -8.63 -3.45 18.44
CA GLY A 29 -9.31 -4.24 19.47
C GLY A 29 -8.34 -5.20 20.15
N GLU A 30 -8.63 -6.50 20.11
CA GLU A 30 -7.78 -7.57 20.65
C GLU A 30 -6.93 -8.27 19.58
N THR A 31 -7.07 -7.87 18.30
CA THR A 31 -6.38 -8.51 17.18
C THR A 31 -5.19 -7.67 16.72
N GLU A 32 -4.06 -8.32 16.51
CA GLU A 32 -2.88 -7.70 15.90
C GLU A 32 -2.93 -7.89 14.38
N LEU A 33 -3.00 -6.79 13.65
CA LEU A 33 -3.15 -6.75 12.21
C LEU A 33 -1.93 -6.09 11.58
N PHE A 34 -1.49 -6.64 10.45
CA PHE A 34 -0.48 -6.00 9.63
C PHE A 34 -1.15 -5.15 8.55
N PHE A 35 -0.90 -3.86 8.58
CA PHE A 35 -1.28 -2.94 7.52
C PHE A 35 -0.14 -2.93 6.50
N ALA A 36 -0.40 -3.38 5.27
CA ALA A 36 0.56 -3.42 4.19
C ALA A 36 0.24 -2.32 3.17
N ALA A 37 1.16 -1.36 3.02
CA ALA A 37 1.10 -0.37 1.95
C ALA A 37 1.76 -0.95 0.70
N VAL A 38 0.97 -1.12 -0.36
CA VAL A 38 1.39 -1.72 -1.63
C VAL A 38 1.23 -0.71 -2.75
N SER A 39 2.34 -0.37 -3.40
CA SER A 39 2.34 0.48 -4.59
C SER A 39 2.35 -0.37 -5.87
N ALA A 40 1.63 0.08 -6.89
CA ALA A 40 1.65 -0.53 -8.22
C ALA A 40 1.50 0.53 -9.32
N LYS A 41 1.73 0.11 -10.56
CA LYS A 41 1.55 0.90 -11.77
C LYS A 41 0.44 0.30 -12.63
N ALA A 42 -0.38 1.15 -13.22
CA ALA A 42 -1.37 0.77 -14.24
C ALA A 42 -0.68 0.11 -15.45
N SER A 43 -1.42 -0.71 -16.20
CA SER A 43 -0.85 -1.32 -17.41
C SER A 43 -0.56 -0.27 -18.47
N GLN A 44 0.44 -0.52 -19.31
CA GLN A 44 0.82 0.41 -20.38
C GLN A 44 -0.36 0.72 -21.32
N GLN A 45 -1.15 -0.30 -21.65
CA GLN A 45 -2.39 -0.16 -22.42
C GLN A 45 -3.40 0.78 -21.76
N ALA A 46 -3.57 0.72 -20.43
CA ALA A 46 -4.47 1.60 -19.70
C ALA A 46 -3.95 3.04 -19.60
N ILE A 47 -2.63 3.22 -19.56
CA ILE A 47 -1.99 4.53 -19.58
C ILE A 47 -2.23 5.19 -20.95
N GLU A 48 -1.95 4.45 -22.03
CA GLU A 48 -2.05 4.90 -23.42
C GLU A 48 -3.49 5.14 -23.86
N SER A 49 -4.47 4.43 -23.30
CA SER A 49 -5.89 4.64 -23.64
C SER A 49 -6.45 5.97 -23.16
N GLY A 50 -5.75 6.70 -22.29
CA GLY A 50 -6.20 7.97 -21.72
C GLY A 50 -7.39 7.84 -20.75
N SER A 51 -7.90 6.63 -20.51
CA SER A 51 -9.08 6.40 -19.66
C SER A 51 -8.70 6.33 -18.18
N LEU A 52 -9.11 7.33 -17.40
CA LEU A 52 -8.90 7.36 -15.96
C LEU A 52 -9.53 6.14 -15.25
N ALA A 53 -10.70 5.69 -15.69
CA ALA A 53 -11.35 4.50 -15.15
C ALA A 53 -10.50 3.25 -15.37
N MET A 54 -9.90 3.11 -16.56
CA MET A 54 -9.06 1.98 -16.92
C MET A 54 -7.72 2.00 -16.16
N ARG A 55 -7.10 3.17 -15.99
CA ARG A 55 -5.88 3.34 -15.17
C ARG A 55 -6.15 2.92 -13.73
N ARG A 56 -7.25 3.43 -13.15
CA ARG A 56 -7.66 3.09 -11.79
C ARG A 56 -7.89 1.58 -11.63
N SER A 57 -8.71 0.96 -12.47
CA SER A 57 -9.03 -0.47 -12.32
C SER A 57 -7.82 -1.39 -12.51
N THR A 58 -6.92 -1.05 -13.45
CA THR A 58 -5.70 -1.84 -13.69
C THR A 58 -4.68 -1.64 -12.58
N CYS A 59 -4.51 -0.43 -12.07
CA CYS A 59 -3.62 -0.18 -10.93
C CYS A 59 -4.12 -0.88 -9.67
N LEU A 60 -5.41 -0.79 -9.35
CA LEU A 60 -6.01 -1.52 -8.23
C LEU A 60 -5.82 -3.02 -8.36
N SER A 61 -6.09 -3.58 -9.54
CA SER A 61 -5.85 -5.01 -9.83
C SER A 61 -4.39 -5.39 -9.60
N ALA A 62 -3.44 -4.56 -10.03
CA ALA A 62 -2.01 -4.79 -9.84
C ALA A 62 -1.62 -4.79 -8.34
N THR A 63 -2.14 -3.84 -7.54
CA THR A 63 -1.88 -3.85 -6.08
C THR A 63 -2.44 -5.11 -5.42
N ASN A 64 -3.62 -5.58 -5.82
CA ASN A 64 -4.24 -6.77 -5.25
C ASN A 64 -3.43 -8.03 -5.56
N LEU A 65 -2.93 -8.15 -6.79
CA LEU A 65 -2.01 -9.22 -7.17
C LEU A 65 -0.73 -9.19 -6.32
N LEU A 66 -0.15 -8.01 -6.11
CA LEU A 66 1.06 -7.87 -5.30
C LEU A 66 0.81 -8.23 -3.82
N SER A 67 -0.35 -7.83 -3.28
CA SER A 67 -0.74 -8.11 -1.89
C SER A 67 -0.87 -9.61 -1.56
N THR A 68 -1.07 -10.45 -2.57
CA THR A 68 -1.23 -11.91 -2.44
C THR A 68 -0.04 -12.70 -3.00
N SER A 69 1.00 -12.00 -3.46
CA SER A 69 2.21 -12.58 -4.07
C SER A 69 3.37 -12.69 -3.07
N PRO A 70 4.53 -13.27 -3.46
CA PRO A 70 5.76 -13.23 -2.65
C PRO A 70 6.20 -11.81 -2.25
N LYS A 71 5.70 -10.77 -2.92
CA LYS A 71 5.92 -9.37 -2.51
C LYS A 71 5.39 -9.11 -1.10
N LEU A 72 4.32 -9.77 -0.65
CA LEU A 72 3.85 -9.66 0.72
C LEU A 72 4.91 -10.09 1.73
N THR A 73 5.58 -11.22 1.47
CA THR A 73 6.69 -11.71 2.32
C THR A 73 7.81 -10.67 2.39
N SER A 74 8.16 -10.04 1.26
CA SER A 74 9.19 -8.98 1.26
C SER A 74 8.77 -7.78 2.13
N ILE A 75 7.50 -7.36 2.07
CA ILE A 75 6.99 -6.21 2.85
C ILE A 75 7.00 -6.53 4.36
N LEU A 76 6.67 -7.77 4.74
CA LEU A 76 6.72 -8.24 6.13
C LEU A 76 8.17 -8.28 6.65
N LEU A 77 9.12 -8.76 5.83
CA LEU A 77 10.54 -8.79 6.17
C LEU A 77 11.15 -7.40 6.32
N GLU A 78 10.83 -6.50 5.37
CA GLU A 78 11.21 -5.08 5.42
C GLU A 78 10.74 -4.44 6.74
N GLN A 79 9.52 -4.75 7.19
CA GLN A 79 9.00 -4.20 8.44
C GLN A 79 9.71 -4.72 9.69
N GLU A 80 10.14 -5.99 9.72
CA GLU A 80 10.95 -6.50 10.83
C GLU A 80 12.44 -6.14 10.69
N SER A 81 12.83 -5.42 9.62
CA SER A 81 14.23 -5.09 9.31
C SER A 81 15.13 -6.33 9.24
N VAL A 82 14.58 -7.45 8.76
CA VAL A 82 15.28 -8.72 8.62
C VAL A 82 15.65 -8.93 7.16
N GLN A 83 16.91 -9.30 6.94
CA GLN A 83 17.39 -9.82 5.66
C GLN A 83 17.56 -11.33 5.80
N LEU A 84 16.95 -12.06 4.88
CA LEU A 84 17.08 -13.51 4.73
C LEU A 84 17.76 -13.79 3.39
N ASP A 85 18.42 -14.94 3.28
CA ASP A 85 18.93 -15.39 1.99
C ASP A 85 17.78 -15.82 1.05
N GLU A 86 18.12 -16.19 -0.20
CA GLU A 86 17.12 -16.57 -1.19
C GLU A 86 16.35 -17.85 -0.81
N ILE A 87 17.02 -18.81 -0.16
CA ILE A 87 16.44 -20.10 0.23
C ILE A 87 15.49 -19.89 1.41
N GLU A 88 15.95 -19.21 2.46
CA GLU A 88 15.18 -18.81 3.64
C GLU A 88 13.96 -17.97 3.25
N THR A 89 14.12 -17.01 2.34
CA THR A 89 13.01 -16.18 1.83
C THR A 89 11.96 -17.03 1.12
N LYS A 90 12.39 -18.02 0.32
CA LYS A 90 11.50 -18.93 -0.39
C LYS A 90 10.76 -19.86 0.58
N ASP A 91 11.44 -20.38 1.59
CA ASP A 91 10.83 -21.23 2.61
C ASP A 91 9.83 -20.46 3.47
N LEU A 92 10.17 -19.24 3.88
CA LEU A 92 9.23 -18.34 4.55
C LEU A 92 8.03 -18.03 3.67
N GLY A 93 8.25 -17.72 2.38
CA GLY A 93 7.18 -17.48 1.43
C GLY A 93 6.23 -18.67 1.29
N ARG A 94 6.76 -19.90 1.35
CA ARG A 94 5.97 -21.14 1.35
C ARG A 94 5.15 -21.29 2.64
N LEU A 95 5.72 -21.01 3.81
CA LEU A 95 5.02 -21.02 5.10
C LEU A 95 3.86 -20.00 5.11
N ILE A 96 4.14 -18.76 4.72
CA ILE A 96 3.13 -17.69 4.64
C ILE A 96 2.01 -18.06 3.67
N SER A 97 2.35 -18.64 2.51
CA SER A 97 1.36 -19.08 1.52
C SER A 97 0.45 -20.19 2.07
N ALA A 98 0.97 -21.07 2.92
CA ALA A 98 0.20 -22.14 3.54
C ALA A 98 -0.91 -21.62 4.47
N HIS A 99 -0.73 -20.43 5.05
CA HIS A 99 -1.75 -19.76 5.86
C HIS A 99 -2.95 -19.25 5.07
N LYS A 100 -2.90 -19.27 3.71
CA LYS A 100 -3.99 -18.83 2.83
C LYS A 100 -4.53 -17.45 3.22
N ILE A 101 -3.61 -16.55 3.57
CA ILE A 101 -3.91 -15.21 4.02
C ILE A 101 -4.73 -14.50 2.94
N LYS A 102 -5.82 -13.84 3.36
CA LYS A 102 -6.69 -13.04 2.49
C LYS A 102 -6.59 -11.57 2.88
N PRO A 103 -5.69 -10.79 2.26
CA PRO A 103 -5.60 -9.35 2.48
C PRO A 103 -6.95 -8.68 2.22
N LYS A 104 -7.35 -7.75 3.09
CA LYS A 104 -8.54 -6.92 2.91
C LYS A 104 -8.10 -5.53 2.50
N GLN A 105 -8.56 -5.04 1.35
CA GLN A 105 -8.25 -3.69 0.90
C GLN A 105 -9.03 -2.67 1.76
N GLU A 106 -8.32 -1.75 2.41
CA GLU A 106 -8.93 -0.69 3.24
C GLU A 106 -9.13 0.59 2.42
N SER A 107 -8.05 1.10 1.83
CA SER A 107 -8.05 2.37 1.11
C SER A 107 -7.03 2.37 0.00
N CYS A 108 -7.26 3.20 -1.02
CA CYS A 108 -6.34 3.38 -2.14
C CYS A 108 -6.31 4.85 -2.55
N GLN A 109 -5.14 5.31 -2.90
CA GLN A 109 -4.88 6.67 -3.38
C GLN A 109 -4.02 6.63 -4.64
N SER A 110 -4.22 7.59 -5.54
CA SER A 110 -3.27 7.82 -6.63
C SER A 110 -1.98 8.40 -6.04
N GLU A 111 -0.84 7.86 -6.45
CA GLU A 111 0.44 8.42 -6.07
C GLU A 111 0.68 9.70 -6.87
N ASN A 112 0.66 10.86 -6.19
CA ASN A 112 0.72 12.15 -6.86
C ASN A 112 2.16 12.46 -7.27
N SER A 113 2.44 12.44 -8.56
CA SER A 113 3.75 12.83 -9.09
C SER A 113 3.89 14.35 -9.22
N GLY A 114 3.65 15.13 -8.16
CA GLY A 114 4.07 16.54 -8.00
C GLY A 114 3.73 17.59 -9.07
N TYR A 115 3.14 17.25 -10.22
CA TYR A 115 2.98 18.11 -11.38
C TYR A 115 1.51 18.48 -11.58
N PHE A 116 1.20 19.76 -11.42
CA PHE A 116 -0.14 20.34 -11.51
C PHE A 116 -0.73 20.39 -12.95
N PHE A 117 0.04 20.06 -14.00
CA PHE A 117 -0.34 20.33 -15.40
C PHE A 117 -0.42 19.11 -16.34
N ALA A 118 -0.14 17.90 -15.83
CA ALA A 118 -0.54 16.66 -16.47
C ALA A 118 -1.43 15.94 -15.46
N SER A 119 -2.43 15.17 -15.90
CA SER A 119 -3.16 14.28 -14.98
C SER A 119 -2.63 12.85 -15.12
N PRO A 120 -1.48 12.50 -14.50
CA PRO A 120 -1.03 11.13 -14.32
C PRO A 120 -1.85 10.41 -13.23
N ALA A 121 -3.07 10.89 -12.97
CA ALA A 121 -3.95 10.34 -11.97
C ALA A 121 -4.14 8.83 -12.22
N TRP A 122 -3.84 8.04 -11.19
CA TRP A 122 -3.94 6.58 -11.20
C TRP A 122 -3.00 5.85 -12.16
N GLU A 123 -1.99 6.52 -12.75
CA GLU A 123 -0.89 5.80 -13.42
C GLU A 123 -0.08 5.00 -12.40
N ASN A 124 0.19 5.60 -11.24
CA ASN A 124 0.68 4.93 -10.05
C ASN A 124 -0.37 5.05 -8.94
N CYS A 125 -0.51 4.01 -8.14
CA CYS A 125 -1.40 4.00 -7.00
C CYS A 125 -0.77 3.26 -5.84
N GLN A 126 -1.17 3.65 -4.64
CA GLN A 126 -0.81 3.00 -3.41
C GLN A 126 -2.09 2.58 -2.69
N CYS A 127 -2.15 1.33 -2.27
CA CYS A 127 -3.27 0.75 -1.54
C CYS A 127 -2.81 0.22 -0.19
N LEU A 128 -3.66 0.40 0.81
CA LEU A 128 -3.49 -0.17 2.14
C LEU A 128 -4.31 -1.45 2.23
N TYR A 129 -3.65 -2.53 2.63
CA TYR A 129 -4.29 -3.82 2.89
C TYR A 129 -4.15 -4.16 4.37
N THR A 130 -5.24 -4.59 4.99
CA THR A 130 -5.22 -5.22 6.30
C THR A 130 -4.98 -6.71 6.15
N ILE A 131 -4.01 -7.22 6.90
CA ILE A 131 -3.55 -8.59 6.82
C ILE A 131 -3.58 -9.18 8.23
N GLU A 132 -4.42 -10.19 8.39
CA GLU A 132 -4.50 -10.96 9.63
C GLU A 132 -3.54 -12.15 9.53
N TYR A 133 -2.37 -12.01 10.15
CA TYR A 133 -1.40 -13.09 10.24
C TYR A 133 -1.84 -14.05 11.35
N PRO A 134 -1.91 -15.38 11.12
CA PRO A 134 -2.29 -16.33 12.16
C PRO A 134 -1.37 -16.23 13.37
N GLY A 135 -1.90 -15.93 14.56
CA GLY A 135 -1.09 -15.71 15.77
C GLY A 135 -0.35 -14.37 15.83
N GLY A 136 -0.65 -13.44 14.92
CA GLY A 136 -0.15 -12.06 14.92
C GLY A 136 1.35 -11.94 14.64
N ARG A 137 1.93 -10.82 15.05
CA ARG A 137 3.34 -10.50 14.85
C ARG A 137 4.25 -11.47 15.60
N LYS A 138 3.81 -11.95 16.77
CA LYS A 138 4.55 -12.93 17.57
C LYS A 138 4.76 -14.23 16.80
N GLN A 139 3.71 -14.76 16.18
CA GLN A 139 3.85 -15.97 15.36
C GLN A 139 4.74 -15.73 14.15
N PHE A 140 4.58 -14.59 13.46
CA PHE A 140 5.48 -14.26 12.34
C PHE A 140 6.96 -14.27 12.76
N ARG A 141 7.28 -13.72 13.93
CA ARG A 141 8.65 -13.77 14.48
C ARG A 141 9.12 -15.19 14.81
N LEU A 142 8.23 -16.06 15.25
CA LEU A 142 8.56 -17.48 15.45
C LEU A 142 8.84 -18.17 14.10
N ASP A 143 8.02 -17.90 13.08
CA ASP A 143 8.23 -18.45 11.74
C ASP A 143 9.57 -17.97 11.14
N LEU A 144 9.97 -16.72 11.41
CA LEU A 144 11.30 -16.21 11.05
C LEU A 144 12.44 -16.97 11.72
N THR A 145 12.27 -17.43 12.97
CA THR A 145 13.28 -18.24 13.65
C THR A 145 13.30 -19.69 13.19
N GLN A 146 12.25 -20.17 12.53
CA GLN A 146 12.19 -21.53 12.01
C GLN A 146 12.93 -21.68 10.67
N VAL A 147 12.98 -20.61 9.88
CA VAL A 147 13.62 -20.62 8.55
C VAL A 147 15.11 -20.26 8.59
N LYS A 148 15.59 -19.62 9.68
CA LYS A 148 17.01 -19.35 9.95
C LYS A 148 17.69 -20.54 10.62
#